data_AF-X0U2I4-F1
#
_entry.id   AF-X0U2I4-F1
#
_cell.length_a   1.000
_cell.length_b   1.000
_cell.length_c   1.000
_cell.angle_alpha   90.00
_cell.angle_beta   90.00
_cell.angle_gamma   90.00
#
_symmetry.space_group_name_H-M   'P 1'
#
loop_
_entity.id
_entity.type
_entity.pdbx_description
1 polymer ?
#
loop_
_entity_poly.entity_id
_entity_poly.type
_entity_poly.pdbx_seq_one_letter_code
_entity_poly.pdbx_strand_id
1 'polypeptide(L)' 'MSAESKNSKTDDPRRPFDADTVAAAGRLAERYQIILVQDGGAWIGRGLELPNVYGDGKTPGQCIRQT' A
#
# COMPACT_ATOMS: atom_id res chain seq x y z
N MET A 1 0.84 7.18 -30.14
CA MET A 1 1.87 6.14 -30.00
C MET A 1 1.63 5.45 -28.68
N SER A 2 0.66 4.53 -28.64
CA SER A 2 0.35 3.75 -27.44
C SER A 2 1.11 2.44 -27.54
N ALA A 3 2.10 2.24 -26.67
CA ALA A 3 2.80 0.97 -26.59
C ALA A 3 1.89 -0.04 -25.90
N GLU A 4 1.23 -0.89 -26.70
CA GLU A 4 0.61 -2.12 -26.23
C GLU A 4 1.73 -3.08 -25.76
N SER A 5 1.87 -3.22 -24.45
CA SER A 5 2.72 -4.25 -23.86
C SER A 5 2.00 -5.60 -23.94
N LYS A 6 2.36 -6.39 -24.95
CA LYS A 6 2.01 -7.81 -25.05
C LYS A 6 2.72 -8.60 -23.94
N ASN A 7 1.98 -9.05 -22.93
CA ASN A 7 2.21 -10.37 -22.36
C ASN A 7 0.95 -10.91 -21.66
N SER A 8 0.29 -11.80 -22.40
CA SER A 8 -0.82 -12.66 -22.01
C SER A 8 -0.47 -13.56 -20.81
N LYS A 9 -1.21 -13.41 -19.71
CA LYS A 9 -1.90 -14.48 -18.93
C LYS A 9 -2.36 -13.95 -17.58
N THR A 10 -3.63 -13.53 -17.53
CA THR A 10 -4.63 -13.69 -16.46
C THR A 10 -5.65 -12.57 -16.65
N ASP A 11 -6.67 -12.83 -17.46
CA ASP A 11 -7.85 -11.95 -17.58
C ASP A 11 -8.78 -12.15 -16.36
N ASP A 12 -8.18 -12.38 -15.18
CA ASP A 12 -8.92 -12.43 -13.92
C ASP A 12 -9.01 -10.99 -13.43
N PRO A 13 -10.21 -10.38 -13.44
CA PRO A 13 -10.39 -9.00 -12.98
C PRO A 13 -9.94 -8.79 -11.52
N ARG A 14 -9.73 -9.86 -10.74
CA ARG A 14 -9.18 -9.80 -9.38
C ARG A 14 -7.65 -9.64 -9.34
N ARG A 15 -6.95 -9.85 -10.45
CA ARG A 15 -5.49 -9.68 -10.56
C ARG A 15 -5.14 -8.83 -11.78
N PRO A 16 -5.44 -7.51 -11.72
CA PRO A 16 -5.27 -6.60 -12.86
C PRO A 16 -3.81 -6.29 -13.21
N PHE A 17 -2.85 -6.66 -12.35
CA PHE A 17 -1.43 -6.38 -12.53
C PHE A 17 -0.60 -7.66 -12.54
N ASP A 18 0.45 -7.68 -13.35
CA ASP A 18 1.43 -8.76 -13.38
C ASP A 18 2.25 -8.82 -12.06
N ALA A 19 2.90 -9.96 -11.84
CA ALA A 19 3.63 -10.22 -10.60
C ALA A 19 4.79 -9.23 -10.36
N ASP A 20 5.48 -8.82 -11.42
CA ASP A 20 6.65 -7.95 -11.32
C ASP A 20 6.21 -6.52 -10.96
N THR A 21 5.10 -6.06 -11.53
CA THR A 21 4.45 -4.79 -11.18
C THR A 21 4.04 -4.76 -9.70
N VAL A 22 3.37 -5.80 -9.20
CA VAL A 22 2.97 -5.90 -7.79
C VAL A 22 4.20 -5.91 -6.86
N ALA A 23 5.23 -6.67 -7.22
CA ALA A 23 6.47 -6.73 -6.43
C ALA A 23 7.20 -5.38 -6.42
N ALA A 24 7.22 -4.67 -7.54
CA ALA A 24 7.80 -3.32 -7.62
C ALA A 24 7.02 -2.32 -6.76
N ALA A 25 5.69 -2.38 -6.79
CA ALA A 25 4.83 -1.56 -5.95
C ALA A 25 5.07 -1.83 -4.46
N GLY A 26 5.23 -3.09 -4.05
CA GLY A 26 5.57 -3.46 -2.67
C GLY A 26 6.89 -2.84 -2.20
N ARG A 27 7.97 -2.99 -2.98
CA ARG A 27 9.28 -2.37 -2.66
C ARG A 27 9.24 -0.84 -2.61
N LEU A 28 8.35 -0.22 -3.39
CA LEU A 28 8.11 1.22 -3.33
C LEU A 28 7.37 1.60 -2.05
N ALA A 29 6.32 0.84 -1.69
CA ALA A 29 5.50 1.09 -0.52
C ALA A 29 6.31 1.02 0.79
N GLU A 30 7.24 0.07 0.89
CA GLU A 30 8.15 -0.09 2.03
C GLU A 30 9.02 1.14 2.34
N ARG A 31 9.16 2.07 1.38
CA ARG A 31 9.96 3.29 1.56
C ARG A 31 9.16 4.48 2.10
N TYR A 32 7.83 4.42 2.10
CA TYR A 32 7.02 5.52 2.63
C TYR A 32 7.12 5.61 4.14
N GLN A 33 7.10 6.84 4.64
CA GLN A 33 7.12 7.09 6.07
C GLN A 33 5.70 7.18 6.61
N ILE A 34 5.48 6.55 7.76
CA ILE A 34 4.18 6.56 8.44
C ILE A 34 4.32 7.32 9.74
N ILE A 35 3.50 8.35 9.92
CA ILE A 35 3.37 9.05 11.20
C ILE A 35 2.35 8.28 12.04
N LEU A 36 2.78 7.80 13.21
CA LEU A 36 1.93 7.11 14.17
C LEU A 36 1.60 8.03 15.35
N VAL A 37 0.32 8.09 15.69
CA VAL A 37 -0.20 8.79 16.87
C VAL A 37 -0.97 7.78 17.72
N GLN A 38 -0.75 7.80 19.02
CA GLN A 38 -1.54 7.01 19.96
C GLN A 38 -2.63 7.89 20.57
N ASP A 39 -3.87 7.44 20.50
CA ASP A 39 -5.03 8.13 21.09
C ASP A 39 -5.99 7.10 21.71
N GLY A 40 -6.41 7.32 22.96
CA GLY A 40 -7.38 6.47 23.66
C GLY A 40 -7.01 4.98 23.75
N GLY A 41 -5.73 4.62 23.65
CA GLY A 41 -5.26 3.23 23.61
C GLY A 41 -5.29 2.57 22.22
N ALA A 42 -5.67 3.31 21.19
CA ALA A 42 -5.56 2.92 19.78
C ALA A 42 -4.41 3.67 19.08
N TRP A 43 -3.97 3.13 17.96
CA TRP A 43 -2.95 3.72 17.09
C TRP A 43 -3.61 4.20 15.80
N ILE A 44 -3.27 5.42 15.40
CA ILE A 44 -3.70 6.05 14.16
C ILE A 44 -2.44 6.36 13.35
N GLY A 45 -2.40 5.88 12.12
CA GLY A 45 -1.31 6.02 11.17
C GLY A 45 -1.75 6.89 10.01
N ARG A 46 -0.84 7.74 9.52
CA ARG A 46 -1.01 8.41 8.24
C ARG A 46 0.29 8.40 7.44
N GLY A 47 0.18 8.34 6.12
CA GLY A 47 1.32 8.53 5.23
C GLY A 47 1.87 9.96 5.35
N LEU A 48 3.18 10.11 5.47
CA LEU A 48 3.82 11.43 5.46
C LEU A 48 3.70 12.06 4.06
N GLU A 49 4.00 11.27 3.03
CA GLU A 49 3.97 11.68 1.62
C GLU A 49 2.55 11.56 1.01
N LEU A 50 1.69 10.76 1.66
CA LEU A 50 0.31 10.52 1.26
C LEU A 50 -0.64 10.91 2.41
N PRO A 51 -0.89 12.22 2.63
CA PRO A 51 -1.58 12.72 3.82
C PRO A 51 -3.05 12.30 3.93
N ASN A 52 -3.63 11.75 2.86
CA ASN A 52 -5.01 11.26 2.85
C ASN A 52 -5.12 9.73 3.02
N VAL A 53 -3.99 9.05 3.20
CA VAL A 53 -3.95 7.61 3.50
C VAL A 53 -3.83 7.45 5.00
N TYR A 54 -4.79 6.72 5.57
CA TYR A 54 -4.92 6.52 7.01
C TYR A 54 -5.14 5.03 7.29
N GLY A 55 -4.58 4.56 8.40
CA GLY A 55 -4.87 3.25 8.95
C GLY A 55 -4.94 3.30 10.47
N ASP A 56 -5.67 2.39 11.08
CA ASP A 56 -5.80 2.29 12.53
C ASP A 56 -5.45 0.89 13.05
N GLY A 57 -5.27 0.78 14.35
CA GLY A 57 -5.05 -0.53 14.96
C GLY A 57 -4.88 -0.49 16.47
N LYS A 58 -5.05 -1.66 17.10
CA LYS A 58 -4.80 -1.79 18.55
C LYS A 58 -3.31 -1.80 18.88
N THR A 59 -2.46 -2.05 17.89
CA THR A 59 -1.00 -2.07 18.03
C THR A 59 -0.35 -1.28 16.89
N PRO A 60 0.88 -0.77 17.07
CA PRO A 60 1.60 -0.07 16.01
C PRO A 60 1.75 -0.91 14.74
N GLY A 61 2.10 -2.19 14.88
CA GLY A 61 2.29 -3.09 13.75
C GLY A 61 0.99 -3.48 13.04
N GLN A 62 -0.16 -3.38 13.70
CA GLN A 62 -1.46 -3.51 13.03
C GLN A 62 -1.75 -2.24 12.21
N CYS A 63 -1.55 -1.07 12.82
CA CYS A 63 -1.77 0.22 12.20
C CYS A 63 -0.89 0.43 10.96
N ILE A 64 0.41 0.10 11.04
CA ILE A 64 1.35 0.15 9.89
C ILE A 64 0.90 -0.73 8.72
N ARG A 65 0.26 -1.88 8.98
CA ARG A 65 -0.20 -2.78 7.91
C ARG A 65 -1.50 -2.31 7.25
N GLN A 66 -2.27 -1.48 7.94
CA GLN A 66 -3.54 -0.93 7.43
C GLN A 66 -3.38 0.47 6.83
N THR A 67 -2.26 1.14 7.12
CA THR A 67 -1.88 2.43 6.52
C THR A 67 -1.11 2.18 5.23
#